data_AF-A0A8T3SMS8-F1
#
_entry.id   AF-A0A8T3SMS8-F1
#
_cell.length_a   1.000
_cell.length_b   1.000
_cell.length_c   1.000
_cell.angle_alpha   90.00
_cell.angle_beta   90.00
_cell.angle_gamma   90.00
#
_symmetry.space_group_name_H-M   'P 1'
#
loop_
_entity.id
_entity.type
_entity.pdbx_description
1 polymer ?
#
loop_
_entity_poly.entity_id
_entity_poly.type
_entity_poly.pdbx_seq_one_letter_code
_entity_poly.pdbx_strand_id
1 'polypeptide(L)'
;MNRETRIGLALVAALGAFVFLMLVIGSLGEPRPELTEYPVGEILAQHDRAAQHDGTELRIVGWYAELAGDCVGDNGGVDASVAWLQRDCPLRVLLSQQPSEDVSPAELERDGLRLAAPDGRPFPSRAQPGGPNLRLQQLVFTGHFNDPAAAGCVPDRVDRCRNTFVVSTYDGLLR
;
A
#
# COMPACT_ATOMS: atom_id res chain seq x y z
N MET A 1 -53.73 18.31 -4.28
CA MET A 1 -52.70 17.28 -4.58
C MET A 1 -53.42 15.98 -4.87
N ASN A 2 -53.43 15.55 -6.13
CA ASN A 2 -54.25 14.42 -6.58
C ASN A 2 -53.56 13.09 -6.25
N ARG A 3 -54.34 12.00 -6.24
CA ARG A 3 -53.87 10.65 -5.85
C ARG A 3 -52.67 10.19 -6.68
N GLU A 4 -52.66 10.50 -7.97
CA GLU A 4 -51.54 10.20 -8.88
C GLU A 4 -50.25 10.93 -8.50
N THR A 5 -50.36 12.19 -8.06
CA THR A 5 -49.19 12.98 -7.64
C THR A 5 -48.57 12.41 -6.36
N ARG A 6 -49.38 11.86 -5.44
CA ARG A 6 -48.90 11.18 -4.23
C ARG A 6 -48.20 9.85 -4.54
N ILE A 7 -48.73 9.09 -5.49
CA ILE A 7 -48.13 7.81 -5.92
C ILE A 7 -46.80 8.05 -6.63
N GLY A 8 -46.74 9.06 -7.51
CA GLY A 8 -45.49 9.45 -8.19
C GLY A 8 -44.41 9.89 -7.21
N LEU A 9 -44.77 10.72 -6.22
CA LEU A 9 -43.82 11.18 -5.20
C LEU A 9 -43.29 10.02 -4.34
N ALA A 10 -44.16 9.08 -3.97
CA ALA A 10 -43.78 7.90 -3.19
C ALA A 10 -42.81 6.99 -3.95
N LEU A 11 -43.01 6.80 -5.26
CA LEU A 11 -42.11 6.03 -6.11
C LEU A 11 -40.71 6.65 -6.21
N VAL A 12 -40.64 7.98 -6.40
CA VAL A 12 -39.36 8.69 -6.49
C VAL A 12 -38.62 8.64 -5.15
N ALA A 13 -39.33 8.82 -4.03
CA ALA A 13 -38.75 8.72 -2.70
C ALA A 13 -38.21 7.32 -2.40
N ALA A 14 -38.96 6.27 -2.77
CA ALA A 14 -38.54 4.89 -2.62
C ALA A 14 -37.30 4.57 -3.46
N LEU A 15 -37.25 5.05 -4.71
CA LEU A 15 -36.08 4.87 -5.58
C LEU A 15 -34.85 5.61 -5.03
N GLY A 16 -35.01 6.85 -4.56
CA GLY A 16 -33.93 7.62 -3.94
C GLY A 16 -33.39 6.95 -2.68
N ALA A 17 -34.28 6.42 -1.82
CA ALA A 17 -33.88 5.67 -0.64
C ALA A 17 -33.13 4.38 -0.99
N PHE A 18 -33.56 3.67 -2.04
CA PHE A 18 -32.90 2.45 -2.51
C PHE A 18 -31.48 2.72 -3.05
N VAL A 19 -31.32 3.76 -3.88
CA VAL A 19 -30.00 4.16 -4.40
C VAL A 19 -29.08 4.63 -3.27
N PHE A 20 -29.61 5.42 -2.31
CA PHE A 20 -28.85 5.83 -1.14
C PHE A 20 -28.41 4.63 -0.30
N LEU A 21 -29.30 3.65 -0.10
CA LEU A 21 -28.97 2.41 0.61
C LEU A 21 -27.85 1.65 -0.10
N MET A 22 -27.92 1.49 -1.44
CA MET A 22 -26.86 0.83 -2.20
C MET A 22 -25.52 1.58 -2.15
N LEU A 23 -25.54 2.92 -2.19
CA LEU A 23 -24.33 3.73 -2.07
C LEU A 23 -23.73 3.64 -0.65
N VAL A 24 -24.56 3.68 0.39
CA VAL A 24 -24.09 3.57 1.77
C VAL A 24 -23.53 2.17 2.05
N ILE A 25 -24.24 1.11 1.67
CA ILE A 25 -23.77 -0.27 1.84
C ILE A 25 -22.52 -0.53 1.00
N GLY A 26 -22.46 -0.04 -0.24
CA GLY A 26 -21.28 -0.16 -1.10
C GLY A 26 -20.08 0.68 -0.64
N SER A 27 -20.30 1.77 0.09
CA SER A 27 -19.23 2.62 0.65
C SER A 27 -18.68 2.12 1.98
N LEU A 28 -19.48 1.32 2.71
CA LEU A 28 -19.04 0.58 3.87
C LEU A 28 -18.37 -0.70 3.37
N GLY A 29 -17.17 -0.56 2.81
CA GLY A 29 -16.34 -1.70 2.43
C GLY A 29 -16.33 -2.70 3.58
N GLU A 30 -16.72 -3.95 3.29
CA GLU A 30 -16.74 -5.00 4.31
C GLU A 30 -15.38 -5.02 5.00
N PRO A 31 -15.31 -4.86 6.33
CA PRO A 31 -14.08 -5.11 7.05
C PRO A 31 -13.82 -6.60 6.91
N ARG A 32 -13.04 -7.02 5.90
CA ARG A 32 -12.63 -8.41 5.69
C ARG A 32 -11.95 -8.86 6.99
N PRO A 33 -12.63 -9.64 7.85
CA PRO A 33 -12.14 -9.92 9.19
C PRO A 33 -11.09 -11.04 9.20
N GLU A 34 -10.73 -11.57 8.03
CA GLU A 34 -9.86 -12.74 7.88
C GLU A 34 -8.41 -12.41 7.50
N LEU A 35 -8.08 -11.15 7.20
CA LEU A 35 -6.69 -10.77 6.98
C LEU A 35 -6.02 -10.52 8.34
N THR A 36 -5.21 -11.48 8.77
CA THR A 36 -4.37 -11.37 9.96
C THR A 36 -3.41 -10.20 9.80
N GLU A 37 -3.35 -9.33 10.81
CA GLU A 37 -2.41 -8.21 10.85
C GLU A 37 -1.05 -8.69 11.36
N TYR A 38 -0.01 -8.41 10.59
CA TYR A 38 1.37 -8.76 10.93
C TYR A 38 2.14 -7.50 11.29
N PRO A 39 2.76 -7.42 12.49
CA PRO A 39 3.70 -6.35 12.77
C PRO A 39 4.91 -6.50 11.84
N VAL A 40 5.40 -5.40 11.27
CA VAL A 40 6.51 -5.45 10.32
C VAL A 40 7.78 -6.10 10.90
N GLY A 41 7.98 -6.04 12.23
CA GLY A 41 9.08 -6.75 12.89
C GLY A 41 9.02 -8.27 12.72
N GLU A 42 7.82 -8.87 12.68
CA GLU A 42 7.63 -10.30 12.43
C GLU A 42 7.96 -10.64 10.97
N ILE A 43 7.52 -9.80 10.04
CA ILE A 43 7.81 -9.97 8.61
C ILE A 43 9.31 -9.81 8.33
N LEU A 44 9.98 -8.87 8.99
CA LEU A 44 11.43 -8.65 8.83
C LEU A 44 12.28 -9.78 9.40
N ALA A 45 11.79 -10.52 10.40
CA ALA A 45 12.48 -11.68 10.95
C ALA A 45 12.52 -12.89 9.98
N GLN A 46 11.77 -12.84 8.88
CA GLN A 46 11.67 -13.92 7.90
C GLN A 46 12.72 -13.78 6.81
N HIS A 47 13.47 -14.85 6.56
CA HIS A 47 14.58 -14.84 5.60
C HIS A 47 14.13 -14.83 4.12
N ASP A 48 12.98 -15.44 3.82
CA ASP A 48 12.40 -15.50 2.47
C ASP A 48 10.90 -15.21 2.54
N ARG A 49 10.57 -13.93 2.59
CA ARG A 49 9.18 -13.43 2.71
C ARG A 49 8.36 -13.81 1.49
N ALA A 50 8.99 -13.82 0.33
CA ALA A 50 8.36 -14.18 -0.93
C ALA A 50 7.90 -15.65 -0.94
N ALA A 51 8.74 -16.58 -0.48
CA ALA A 51 8.36 -17.98 -0.41
C ALA A 51 7.33 -18.27 0.71
N GLN A 52 7.42 -17.54 1.83
CA GLN A 52 6.54 -17.77 2.98
C GLN A 52 5.12 -17.23 2.79
N HIS A 53 4.95 -16.21 1.94
CA HIS A 53 3.67 -15.54 1.68
C HIS A 53 3.34 -15.47 0.19
N ASP A 54 3.67 -16.52 -0.54
CA ASP A 54 3.58 -16.57 -2.01
C ASP A 54 2.19 -16.14 -2.52
N GLY A 55 2.11 -14.95 -3.11
CA GLY A 55 0.88 -14.36 -3.66
C GLY A 55 -0.24 -14.11 -2.64
N THR A 56 0.04 -14.28 -1.35
CA THR A 56 -0.97 -14.13 -0.29
C THR A 56 -1.11 -12.66 0.09
N GLU A 57 -2.35 -12.18 0.16
CA GLU A 57 -2.63 -10.82 0.63
C GLU A 57 -2.40 -10.74 2.15
N LEU A 58 -1.61 -9.77 2.58
CA LEU A 58 -1.23 -9.52 3.96
C LEU A 58 -1.61 -8.11 4.37
N ARG A 59 -1.85 -7.92 5.67
CA ARG A 59 -1.93 -6.61 6.31
C ARG A 59 -0.70 -6.42 7.19
N ILE A 60 0.15 -5.48 6.83
CA ILE A 60 1.40 -5.21 7.57
C ILE A 60 1.27 -3.88 8.29
N VAL A 61 1.46 -3.92 9.62
CA VAL A 61 1.42 -2.77 10.51
C VAL A 61 2.84 -2.29 10.77
N GLY A 62 3.12 -1.01 10.54
CA GLY A 62 4.43 -0.44 10.83
C GLY A 62 4.51 1.06 10.69
N TRP A 63 5.66 1.62 11.08
CA TRP A 63 5.95 3.04 10.94
C TRP A 63 6.41 3.35 9.51
N TYR A 64 5.67 4.21 8.82
CA TYR A 64 5.98 4.58 7.45
C TYR A 64 7.06 5.65 7.36
N ALA A 65 8.03 5.45 6.46
CA ALA A 65 9.00 6.46 6.07
C ALA A 65 9.15 6.50 4.53
N GLU A 66 9.26 7.70 3.98
CA GLU A 66 9.59 7.94 2.56
C GLU A 66 10.79 8.90 2.47
N LEU A 67 11.85 8.46 1.81
CA LEU A 67 12.98 9.33 1.48
C LEU A 67 12.70 10.14 0.23
N ALA A 68 12.95 11.43 0.28
CA ALA A 68 12.88 12.26 -0.90
C ALA A 68 13.96 11.90 -1.93
N GLY A 69 13.58 11.95 -3.19
CA GLY A 69 14.46 11.68 -4.32
C GLY A 69 13.69 11.66 -5.63
N ASP A 70 14.44 11.65 -6.72
CA ASP A 70 13.90 11.33 -8.03
C ASP A 70 13.99 9.82 -8.26
N CYS A 71 13.14 9.28 -9.14
CA CYS A 71 13.34 7.91 -9.58
C CYS A 71 14.58 7.82 -10.46
N VAL A 72 15.58 7.10 -9.97
CA VAL A 72 16.83 6.83 -10.69
C VAL A 72 16.98 5.33 -10.93
N GLY A 73 17.70 4.94 -11.96
CA GLY A 73 17.91 3.54 -12.32
C GLY A 73 16.93 2.99 -13.36
N ASP A 74 17.14 1.72 -13.71
CA ASP A 74 16.68 1.07 -14.94
C ASP A 74 15.20 1.30 -15.29
N ASN A 75 14.96 1.59 -16.58
CA ASN A 75 13.63 1.85 -17.13
C ASN A 75 12.74 0.60 -17.24
N GLY A 76 13.09 -0.52 -16.60
CA GLY A 76 12.45 -1.81 -16.83
C GLY A 76 13.40 -2.95 -17.17
N GLY A 77 14.71 -2.70 -17.32
CA GLY A 77 15.56 -3.66 -18.01
C GLY A 77 15.00 -3.90 -19.42
N VAL A 78 14.68 -5.15 -19.75
CA VAL A 78 14.05 -5.53 -21.03
C VAL A 78 12.54 -5.21 -21.10
N ASP A 79 11.88 -4.96 -19.96
CA ASP A 79 10.44 -4.72 -19.90
C ASP A 79 10.10 -3.45 -19.09
N ALA A 80 9.74 -2.39 -19.81
CA ALA A 80 9.39 -1.11 -19.20
C ALA A 80 8.16 -1.16 -18.28
N SER A 81 7.32 -2.18 -18.39
CA SER A 81 6.14 -2.35 -17.55
C SER A 81 6.48 -2.76 -16.10
N VAL A 82 7.67 -3.33 -15.87
CA VAL A 82 8.12 -3.75 -14.52
C VAL A 82 9.06 -2.74 -13.85
N ALA A 83 9.31 -1.60 -14.51
CA ALA A 83 10.23 -0.58 -14.02
C ALA A 83 9.89 -0.08 -12.62
N TRP A 84 8.61 0.04 -12.29
CA TRP A 84 8.13 0.51 -10.99
C TRP A 84 8.61 -0.35 -9.80
N LEU A 85 8.86 -1.65 -10.01
CA LEU A 85 9.29 -2.58 -8.96
C LEU A 85 10.81 -2.59 -8.77
N GLN A 86 11.57 -2.26 -9.82
CA GLN A 86 13.03 -2.32 -9.81
C GLN A 86 13.74 -0.96 -9.79
N ARG A 87 13.04 0.14 -10.11
CA ARG A 87 13.56 1.51 -10.03
C ARG A 87 13.88 1.87 -8.59
N ASP A 88 14.93 2.65 -8.43
CA ASP A 88 15.27 3.29 -7.17
C ASP A 88 14.56 4.66 -7.15
N CYS A 89 13.24 4.58 -7.06
CA CYS A 89 12.35 5.67 -6.69
C CYS A 89 12.52 6.03 -5.21
N PRO A 90 11.98 7.16 -4.73
CA PRO A 90 11.85 7.47 -3.31
C PRO A 90 11.61 6.23 -2.48
N LEU A 91 12.61 5.88 -1.68
CA LEU A 91 12.60 4.68 -0.88
C LEU A 91 11.45 4.81 0.11
N ARG A 92 10.51 3.87 0.03
CA ARG A 92 9.38 3.76 0.94
C ARG A 92 9.54 2.50 1.75
N VAL A 93 9.49 2.64 3.07
CA VAL A 93 9.66 1.51 3.97
C VAL A 93 8.64 1.52 5.10
N LEU A 94 8.36 0.33 5.62
CA LEU A 94 7.78 0.12 6.94
C LEU A 94 8.86 -0.30 7.95
N LEU A 95 8.86 0.33 9.11
CA LEU A 95 9.78 0.06 10.21
C LEU A 95 9.04 -0.49 11.43
N SER A 96 9.69 -1.39 12.16
CA SER A 96 9.14 -1.98 13.39
C SER A 96 9.06 -0.98 14.53
N GLN A 97 9.91 0.04 14.50
CA GLN A 97 9.98 1.11 15.46
C GLN A 97 9.98 2.45 14.74
N GLN A 98 9.55 3.48 15.47
CA GLN A 98 9.54 4.83 14.96
C GLN A 98 10.99 5.28 14.72
N PRO A 99 11.35 5.70 13.48
CA PRO A 99 12.71 6.16 13.19
C PRO A 99 13.04 7.47 13.92
N SER A 100 14.33 7.70 14.18
CA SER A 100 14.81 9.01 14.63
C SER A 100 14.74 10.04 13.51
N GLU A 101 14.82 11.33 13.87
CA GLU A 101 14.80 12.43 12.89
C GLU A 101 16.04 12.44 11.98
N ASP A 102 17.15 11.86 12.47
CA ASP A 102 18.45 11.83 11.78
C ASP A 102 18.76 10.49 11.10
N VAL A 103 17.75 9.63 10.89
CA VAL A 103 17.96 8.31 10.27
C VAL A 103 18.52 8.43 8.85
N SER A 104 19.59 7.69 8.55
CA SER A 104 20.21 7.71 7.24
C SER A 104 19.48 6.82 6.22
N PRO A 105 19.62 7.09 4.91
CA PRO A 105 19.06 6.23 3.87
C PRO A 105 19.47 4.76 3.98
N ALA A 106 20.75 4.50 4.26
CA ALA A 106 21.27 3.14 4.38
C ALA A 106 20.66 2.39 5.57
N GLU A 107 20.34 3.09 6.67
CA GLU A 107 19.65 2.49 7.82
C GLU A 107 18.21 2.13 7.46
N LEU A 108 17.50 2.99 6.73
CA LEU A 108 16.15 2.69 6.24
C LEU A 108 16.12 1.50 5.27
N GLU A 109 17.11 1.39 4.38
CA GLU A 109 17.23 0.24 3.47
C GLU A 109 17.51 -1.07 4.20
N ARG A 110 18.31 -1.00 5.27
CA ARG A 110 18.70 -2.17 6.06
C ARG A 110 17.58 -2.65 6.98
N ASP A 111 16.95 -1.72 7.68
CA ASP A 111 16.04 -2.03 8.79
C ASP A 111 14.56 -1.98 8.36
N GLY A 112 14.27 -1.48 7.16
CA GLY A 112 12.93 -1.27 6.63
C GLY A 112 12.44 -2.35 5.68
N LEU A 113 11.14 -2.63 5.73
CA LEU A 113 10.44 -3.41 4.71
C LEU A 113 10.15 -2.52 3.51
N ARG A 114 10.83 -2.75 2.38
CA ARG A 114 10.63 -2.00 1.13
C ARG A 114 9.21 -2.16 0.60
N LEU A 115 8.60 -1.04 0.23
CA LEU A 115 7.27 -0.94 -0.37
C LEU A 115 7.35 -0.51 -1.83
N ALA A 116 6.51 -1.07 -2.68
CA ALA A 116 6.33 -0.62 -4.06
C ALA A 116 4.85 -0.65 -4.46
N ALA A 117 4.50 0.11 -5.49
CA ALA A 117 3.19 0.01 -6.13
C ALA A 117 3.28 0.50 -7.59
N PRO A 118 2.49 -0.08 -8.53
CA PRO A 118 2.66 0.14 -9.96
C PRO A 118 2.64 1.59 -10.44
N ASP A 119 1.76 2.41 -9.89
CA ASP A 119 1.59 3.82 -10.26
C ASP A 119 1.97 4.78 -9.13
N GLY A 120 2.61 4.26 -8.07
CA GLY A 120 2.94 5.03 -6.88
C GLY A 120 1.74 5.41 -6.00
N ARG A 121 0.53 4.97 -6.33
CA ARG A 121 -0.59 4.85 -5.39
C ARG A 121 -0.55 3.43 -4.83
N PRO A 122 -0.91 3.20 -3.56
CA PRO A 122 -1.78 4.04 -2.74
C PRO A 122 -1.04 4.94 -1.75
N PHE A 123 0.28 5.13 -1.83
CA PHE A 123 1.04 5.79 -0.75
C PHE A 123 0.52 7.18 -0.33
N PRO A 124 0.66 7.55 0.96
CA PRO A 124 0.44 8.91 1.42
C PRO A 124 1.17 9.93 0.54
N SER A 125 0.64 11.14 0.44
CA SER A 125 1.28 12.19 -0.34
C SER A 125 2.69 12.48 0.17
N ARG A 126 3.65 12.57 -0.77
CA ARG A 126 5.03 12.95 -0.48
C ARG A 126 5.07 14.20 0.38
N ALA A 127 5.83 14.08 1.45
CA ALA A 127 6.43 15.20 2.10
C ALA A 127 7.45 15.91 1.21
N GLN A 128 7.67 17.20 1.43
CA GLN A 128 8.80 17.89 0.83
C GLN A 128 10.13 17.26 1.27
N PRO A 129 11.18 17.29 0.41
CA PRO A 129 12.52 16.83 0.77
C PRO A 129 13.06 17.46 2.05
N GLY A 130 13.57 16.64 2.98
CA GLY A 130 14.08 17.09 4.28
C GLY A 130 12.99 17.57 5.25
N GLY A 131 11.71 17.34 4.94
CA GLY A 131 10.58 17.78 5.73
C GLY A 131 10.27 16.88 6.93
N PRO A 132 9.48 17.37 7.90
CA PRO A 132 9.14 16.70 9.16
C PRO A 132 8.32 15.41 9.01
N ASN A 133 8.04 14.94 7.79
CA ASN A 133 7.11 13.84 7.52
C ASN A 133 7.79 12.46 7.46
N LEU A 134 8.97 12.34 8.07
CA LEU A 134 9.31 11.10 8.79
C LEU A 134 8.29 10.79 9.91
N ARG A 135 7.30 11.68 10.13
CA ARG A 135 6.14 11.61 11.03
C ARG A 135 5.22 10.40 10.86
N LEU A 136 5.74 9.26 11.30
CA LEU A 136 5.41 8.68 12.61
C LEU A 136 3.94 8.29 12.83
N GLN A 137 3.26 7.78 11.82
CA GLN A 137 2.03 7.04 12.06
C GLN A 137 2.26 5.58 11.77
N GLN A 138 1.75 4.74 12.66
CA GLN A 138 1.55 3.35 12.30
C GLN A 138 0.45 3.32 11.25
N LEU A 139 0.79 2.78 10.09
CA LEU A 139 -0.13 2.57 9.00
C LEU A 139 -0.28 1.07 8.80
N VAL A 140 -1.45 0.67 8.34
CA VAL A 140 -1.68 -0.70 7.90
C VAL A 140 -1.70 -0.72 6.39
N PHE A 141 -0.69 -1.36 5.82
CA PHE A 141 -0.58 -1.56 4.40
C PHE A 141 -1.09 -2.94 4.04
N THR A 142 -1.97 -2.99 3.04
CA THR A 142 -2.46 -4.24 2.46
C THR A 142 -1.81 -4.47 1.12
N GLY A 143 -1.31 -5.68 0.89
CA GLY A 143 -0.52 -6.01 -0.29
C GLY A 143 -0.01 -7.45 -0.27
N HIS A 144 0.97 -7.76 -1.12
CA HIS A 144 1.53 -9.11 -1.25
C HIS A 144 3.03 -9.08 -1.54
N PHE A 145 3.66 -10.23 -1.31
CA PHE A 145 5.01 -10.53 -1.82
C PHE A 145 4.92 -11.36 -3.09
N ASN A 146 6.06 -11.55 -3.75
CA ASN A 146 6.20 -12.37 -4.95
C ASN A 146 5.26 -11.96 -6.10
N ASP A 147 5.18 -10.66 -6.37
CA ASP A 147 4.37 -10.16 -7.49
C ASP A 147 4.81 -10.77 -8.83
N PRO A 148 3.88 -11.15 -9.73
CA PRO A 148 4.21 -11.72 -11.04
C PRO A 148 5.18 -10.86 -11.87
N ALA A 149 5.15 -9.53 -11.71
CA ALA A 149 6.08 -8.62 -12.38
C ALA A 149 7.54 -8.83 -11.96
N ALA A 150 7.81 -9.46 -10.82
CA ALA A 150 9.15 -9.76 -10.35
C ALA A 150 9.93 -10.68 -11.32
N ALA A 151 9.22 -11.52 -12.10
CA ALA A 151 9.83 -12.36 -13.14
C ALA A 151 10.41 -11.53 -14.30
N GLY A 152 9.96 -10.29 -14.48
CA GLY A 152 10.48 -9.35 -15.49
C GLY A 152 11.62 -8.46 -14.98
N CYS A 153 11.98 -8.54 -13.69
CA CYS A 153 13.13 -7.81 -13.16
C CYS A 153 14.45 -8.31 -13.76
N VAL A 154 15.45 -7.44 -13.85
CA VAL A 154 16.81 -7.85 -14.24
C VAL A 154 17.34 -8.95 -13.31
N PRO A 155 18.13 -9.93 -13.80
CA PRO A 155 18.49 -11.15 -13.06
C PRO A 155 19.01 -10.89 -11.64
N ASP A 156 19.91 -9.93 -11.47
CA ASP A 156 20.52 -9.62 -10.17
C ASP A 156 19.57 -8.96 -9.15
N ARG A 157 18.35 -8.59 -9.58
CA ARG A 157 17.35 -7.91 -8.75
C ARG A 157 16.09 -8.73 -8.51
N VAL A 158 15.95 -9.91 -9.12
CA VAL A 158 14.74 -10.73 -9.02
C VAL A 158 14.39 -11.02 -7.55
N ASP A 159 15.35 -11.46 -6.75
CA ASP A 159 15.10 -11.77 -5.33
C ASP A 159 14.63 -10.54 -4.54
N ARG A 160 15.20 -9.37 -4.82
CA ARG A 160 14.76 -8.10 -4.24
C ARG A 160 13.34 -7.74 -4.66
N CYS A 161 13.01 -7.90 -5.95
CA CYS A 161 11.67 -7.65 -6.47
C CYS A 161 10.64 -8.58 -5.81
N ARG A 162 10.95 -9.87 -5.68
CA ARG A 162 10.08 -10.85 -5.03
C ARG A 162 9.84 -10.54 -3.55
N ASN A 163 10.87 -10.05 -2.86
CA ASN A 163 10.81 -9.67 -1.44
C ASN A 163 10.37 -8.23 -1.17
N THR A 164 10.01 -7.47 -2.21
CA THR A 164 9.41 -6.14 -2.06
C THR A 164 7.91 -6.30 -1.83
N PHE A 165 7.37 -5.63 -0.81
CA PHE A 165 5.94 -5.68 -0.54
C PHE A 165 5.20 -4.77 -1.52
N VAL A 166 4.41 -5.36 -2.40
CA VAL A 166 3.62 -4.65 -3.39
C VAL A 166 2.29 -4.25 -2.76
N VAL A 167 2.09 -2.96 -2.61
CA VAL A 167 0.99 -2.38 -1.86
C VAL A 167 -0.22 -2.14 -2.77
N SER A 168 -1.37 -2.65 -2.34
CA SER A 168 -2.67 -2.45 -2.98
C SER A 168 -3.46 -1.29 -2.34
N THR A 169 -3.51 -1.24 -1.01
CA THR A 169 -4.16 -0.15 -0.26
C THR A 169 -3.44 0.13 1.05
N TYR A 170 -3.74 1.26 1.70
CA TYR A 170 -3.32 1.53 3.07
C TYR A 170 -4.46 2.19 3.85
N ASP A 171 -4.51 1.90 5.15
CA ASP A 171 -5.41 2.54 6.08
C ASP A 171 -4.58 3.31 7.12
N GLY A 172 -4.92 4.59 7.32
CA GLY A 172 -4.41 5.40 8.42
C GLY A 172 -5.02 4.90 9.73
N LEU A 173 -4.30 4.05 10.45
CA LEU A 173 -4.82 3.44 11.67
C LEU A 173 -4.42 4.26 12.89
N LEU A 174 -5.39 5.02 13.40
CA LEU A 174 -5.75 5.14 14.82
C LEU A 174 -7.17 5.73 14.87
N ARG A 175 -8.18 4.87 15.02
CA ARG A 175 -9.52 5.23 15.54
C ARG A 175 -9.76 4.47 16.83
#